data_AF-X1F302-F1
#
_entry.id   AF-X1F302-F1
#
_cell.length_a   1.000
_cell.length_b   1.000
_cell.length_c   1.000
_cell.angle_alpha   90.00
_cell.angle_beta   90.00
_cell.angle_gamma   90.00
#
_symmetry.space_group_name_H-M   'P 1'
#
loop_
_entity.id
_entity.type
_entity.pdbx_description
1 polymer ?
#
loop_
_entity_poly.entity_id
_entity_poly.type
_entity_poly.pdbx_seq_one_letter_code
_entity_poly.pdbx_strand_id
1 'polypeptide(L)'
;MVILRHALKNALIPVVTLVGLFVPVLVGGAVIVETIFNLPGMGALIVHATAFRDYPILSGTVLVFALGMVIINLIVDLTYAYLDPRIRYR
;
A
#
# COMPACT_ATOMS: atom_id res chain seq x y z
N MET A 1 -4.15 25.82 -23.94
CA MET A 1 -3.64 25.16 -22.70
C MET A 1 -4.72 24.30 -22.02
N VAL A 2 -5.22 23.27 -22.72
CA VAL A 2 -6.21 22.31 -22.17
C VAL A 2 -5.63 20.88 -22.14
N ILE A 3 -4.60 20.64 -22.94
CA ILE A 3 -3.90 19.36 -23.09
C ILE A 3 -3.08 19.01 -21.84
N LEU A 4 -2.36 19.98 -21.24
CA LEU A 4 -1.54 19.71 -20.04
C LEU A 4 -2.39 19.22 -18.86
N ARG A 5 -3.58 19.81 -18.64
CA ARG A 5 -4.49 19.44 -17.55
C ARG A 5 -5.19 18.09 -17.79
N HIS A 6 -5.45 17.72 -19.05
CA HIS A 6 -6.07 16.44 -19.42
C HIS A 6 -5.07 15.28 -19.51
N ALA A 7 -3.90 15.52 -20.10
CA ALA A 7 -2.83 14.53 -20.19
C ALA A 7 -2.28 14.19 -18.80
N LEU A 8 -2.14 15.17 -17.90
CA LEU A 8 -1.72 14.91 -16.53
C LEU A 8 -2.75 14.07 -15.76
N LYS A 9 -4.06 14.38 -15.88
CA LYS A 9 -5.11 13.56 -15.27
C LYS A 9 -5.17 12.13 -15.83
N ASN A 10 -4.99 11.94 -17.14
CA ASN A 10 -4.96 10.60 -17.75
C ASN A 10 -3.67 9.82 -17.45
N ALA A 11 -2.53 10.50 -17.28
CA ALA A 11 -1.26 9.86 -16.92
C ALA A 11 -1.17 9.54 -15.43
N LEU A 12 -1.85 10.30 -14.56
CA LEU A 12 -1.89 10.03 -13.12
C LEU A 12 -2.68 8.76 -12.78
N ILE A 13 -3.60 8.32 -13.65
CA ILE A 13 -4.38 7.09 -13.43
C ILE A 13 -3.47 5.85 -13.28
N PRO A 14 -2.64 5.48 -14.27
CA PRO A 14 -1.74 4.34 -14.16
C PRO A 14 -0.63 4.56 -13.12
N VAL A 15 -0.19 5.80 -12.89
CA VAL A 15 0.86 6.12 -11.89
C VAL A 15 0.38 5.78 -10.48
N VAL A 16 -0.84 6.15 -10.13
CA VAL A 16 -1.41 5.83 -8.80
C VAL A 16 -1.59 4.32 -8.63
N THR A 17 -1.93 3.57 -9.69
CA THR A 17 -2.10 2.11 -9.63
C THR A 17 -0.75 1.46 -9.40
N LEU A 18 0.27 1.92 -10.15
CA LEU A 18 1.64 1.46 -10.02
C LEU A 18 2.17 1.72 -8.61
N VAL A 19 1.95 2.93 -8.07
CA VAL A 19 2.36 3.25 -6.69
C VAL A 19 1.64 2.33 -5.69
N GLY A 20 0.33 2.13 -5.82
CA GLY A 20 -0.43 1.21 -4.97
C GLY A 20 0.09 -0.23 -5.05
N LEU A 21 0.51 -0.70 -6.23
CA LEU A 21 1.10 -2.02 -6.44
C LEU A 21 2.50 -2.15 -5.81
N PHE A 22 3.29 -1.08 -5.82
CA PHE A 22 4.64 -1.08 -5.25
C PHE A 22 4.64 -1.07 -3.71
N VAL A 23 3.61 -0.52 -3.07
CA VAL A 23 3.52 -0.44 -1.60
C VAL A 23 3.65 -1.82 -0.91
N PRO A 24 2.89 -2.87 -1.30
CA PRO A 24 3.09 -4.22 -0.77
C PRO A 24 4.50 -4.77 -0.96
N VAL A 25 5.10 -4.49 -2.12
CA VAL A 25 6.45 -4.95 -2.44
C VAL A 25 7.48 -4.26 -1.54
N LEU A 26 7.33 -2.96 -1.31
CA LEU A 26 8.20 -2.19 -0.41
C LEU A 26 8.06 -2.65 1.04
N VAL A 27 6.83 -2.90 1.50
CA VAL A 27 6.58 -3.44 2.85
C VAL A 27 7.21 -4.83 3.01
N GLY A 28 7.04 -5.72 2.03
CA GLY A 28 7.67 -7.05 2.03
C GLY A 28 9.20 -6.99 2.01
N GLY A 29 9.77 -6.09 1.19
CA GLY A 29 11.22 -5.84 1.16
C GLY A 29 11.74 -5.27 2.49
N ALA A 30 10.99 -4.36 3.11
CA ALA A 30 11.34 -3.81 4.42
C ALA A 30 11.41 -4.89 5.50
N VAL A 31 10.49 -5.87 5.51
CA VAL A 31 10.54 -7.02 6.44
C VAL A 31 11.85 -7.79 6.33
N ILE A 32 12.33 -8.01 5.10
CA ILE A 32 13.60 -8.72 4.86
C ILE A 32 14.77 -7.89 5.40
N VAL A 33 14.79 -6.59 5.10
CA VAL A 33 15.84 -5.67 5.60
C VAL A 33 15.82 -5.61 7.13
N GLU A 34 14.66 -5.51 7.75
CA GLU A 34 14.50 -5.52 9.21
C GLU A 34 15.07 -6.79 9.84
N THR A 35 14.80 -7.94 9.22
CA THR A 35 15.25 -9.26 9.71
C THR A 35 16.78 -9.42 9.54
N ILE A 36 17.34 -9.01 8.41
CA ILE A 36 18.79 -9.15 8.14
C ILE A 36 19.61 -8.21 9.03
N PHE A 37 19.16 -6.97 9.21
CA PHE A 37 19.89 -5.95 9.98
C PHE A 37 19.47 -5.90 11.46
N ASN A 38 18.60 -6.81 11.91
CA ASN A 38 18.09 -6.85 13.30
C ASN A 38 17.48 -5.51 13.75
N LEU A 39 16.82 -4.80 12.84
CA LEU A 39 16.16 -3.53 13.15
C LEU A 39 14.82 -3.78 13.86
N PRO A 40 14.48 -3.01 14.90
CA PRO A 40 13.21 -3.14 15.60
C PRO A 40 12.08 -2.62 14.70
N GLY A 41 11.42 -3.52 13.98
CA GLY A 41 10.35 -3.19 13.04
C GLY A 41 9.15 -4.15 13.13
N MET A 42 8.02 -3.72 12.57
CA MET A 42 6.78 -4.50 12.61
C MET A 42 6.86 -5.77 11.75
N GLY A 43 7.66 -5.76 10.68
CA GLY A 43 7.90 -6.93 9.86
C GLY A 43 8.73 -7.98 10.59
N ALA A 44 9.81 -7.56 11.25
CA ALA A 44 10.60 -8.45 12.10
C ALA A 44 9.76 -9.06 13.24
N LEU A 45 8.82 -8.31 13.83
CA LEU A 45 7.89 -8.84 14.84
C LEU A 45 7.03 -9.99 14.32
N ILE A 46 6.54 -9.93 13.07
CA ILE A 46 5.81 -11.03 12.43
C ILE A 46 6.68 -12.27 12.30
N VAL A 47 7.93 -12.10 11.86
CA VAL A 47 8.88 -13.19 11.68
C VAL A 47 9.18 -13.87 13.02
N HIS A 48 9.42 -13.08 14.08
CA HIS A 48 9.62 -13.60 15.42
C HIS A 48 8.37 -14.29 15.98
N ALA A 49 7.18 -13.67 15.86
CA ALA A 49 5.93 -14.28 16.31
C ALA A 49 5.63 -15.61 15.60
N THR A 50 5.99 -15.72 14.31
CA THR A 50 5.90 -16.97 13.55
C THR A 50 6.83 -18.04 14.11
N ALA A 51 8.07 -17.68 14.47
CA ALA A 51 9.05 -18.60 15.04
C ALA A 51 8.65 -19.11 16.44
N PHE A 52 8.09 -18.23 17.29
CA PHE A 52 7.61 -18.59 18.63
C PHE A 52 6.18 -19.16 18.67
N ARG A 53 5.51 -19.25 17.50
CA ARG A 53 4.10 -19.67 17.36
C ARG A 53 3.13 -18.82 18.20
N ASP A 54 3.45 -17.54 18.36
CA ASP A 54 2.59 -16.57 19.03
C ASP A 54 1.48 -16.09 18.09
N TYR A 55 0.47 -16.94 17.89
CA TYR A 55 -0.69 -16.65 17.04
C TYR A 55 -1.40 -15.32 17.35
N PRO A 56 -1.55 -14.87 18.62
CA PRO A 56 -2.17 -13.58 18.91
C PRO A 56 -1.37 -12.40 18.35
N ILE A 57 -0.05 -12.43 18.51
CA ILE A 57 0.84 -11.36 18.03
C ILE A 57 0.85 -11.36 16.49
N LEU A 58 1.00 -12.54 15.89
CA LEU A 58 0.96 -12.71 14.44
C LEU A 58 -0.32 -12.10 13.84
N SER A 59 -1.47 -12.49 14.40
CA SER A 59 -2.78 -12.04 13.92
C SER A 59 -2.96 -10.54 14.11
N GLY A 60 -2.52 -9.99 15.25
CA GLY A 60 -2.57 -8.56 15.54
C GLY A 60 -1.74 -7.73 14.56
N THR A 61 -0.49 -8.14 14.31
CA THR A 61 0.38 -7.41 13.39
C THR A 61 -0.10 -7.51 11.94
N VAL A 62 -0.58 -8.70 11.51
CA VAL A 62 -1.20 -8.87 10.19
C VAL A 62 -2.44 -7.97 10.03
N LEU A 63 -3.27 -7.85 11.07
CA LEU A 63 -4.43 -6.96 11.06
C LEU A 63 -4.05 -5.49 10.85
N VAL A 64 -2.99 -5.03 11.52
CA VAL A 64 -2.47 -3.66 11.37
C VAL A 64 -1.97 -3.42 9.95
N PHE A 65 -1.20 -4.35 9.38
CA PHE A 65 -0.74 -4.25 7.99
C PHE A 65 -1.91 -4.28 6.99
N ALA A 66 -2.88 -5.17 7.20
CA ALA A 66 -4.06 -5.26 6.36
C ALA A 66 -4.89 -3.97 6.39
N LEU A 67 -5.10 -3.38 7.58
CA LEU A 67 -5.75 -2.08 7.74
C LEU A 67 -4.99 -0.97 7.01
N GLY A 68 -3.66 -0.92 7.14
CA GLY A 68 -2.83 0.04 6.41
C GLY A 68 -2.98 -0.10 4.89
N MET A 69 -2.97 -1.33 4.38
CA MET A 69 -3.21 -1.61 2.96
C MET A 69 -4.59 -1.18 2.49
N VAL A 70 -5.63 -1.43 3.29
CA VAL A 70 -6.99 -0.98 2.96
C VAL A 70 -7.06 0.54 2.91
N ILE A 71 -6.42 1.25 3.84
CA ILE A 71 -6.36 2.72 3.85
C ILE A 71 -5.65 3.23 2.58
N ILE A 72 -4.52 2.63 2.22
CA ILE A 72 -3.76 3.04 1.02
C ILE A 72 -4.58 2.77 -0.24
N ASN A 73 -5.21 1.61 -0.37
CA ASN A 73 -6.11 1.32 -1.48
C ASN A 73 -7.31 2.29 -1.52
N LEU A 74 -7.88 2.63 -0.37
CA LEU A 74 -8.97 3.61 -0.30
C LEU A 74 -8.52 5.02 -0.72
N ILE A 75 -7.32 5.45 -0.34
CA ILE A 75 -6.73 6.72 -0.79
C ILE A 75 -6.54 6.70 -2.31
N VAL A 76 -6.05 5.58 -2.84
CA VAL A 76 -5.86 5.35 -4.27
C VAL A 76 -7.22 5.44 -5.00
N ASP A 77 -8.25 4.74 -4.51
CA ASP A 77 -9.62 4.76 -5.05
C ASP A 77 -10.28 6.13 -4.96
N LEU A 78 -10.10 6.85 -3.85
CA LEU A 78 -10.63 8.20 -3.69
C LEU A 78 -9.92 9.20 -4.61
N THR A 79 -8.62 9.04 -4.78
CA THR A 79 -7.83 9.81 -5.74
C THR A 79 -8.31 9.53 -7.17
N TYR A 80 -8.64 8.28 -7.50
CA TYR A 80 -9.31 7.94 -8.76
C TYR A 80 -10.65 8.63 -8.92
N ALA A 81 -11.54 8.53 -7.93
CA ALA A 81 -12.87 9.14 -7.97
C ALA A 81 -12.80 10.67 -8.13
N TYR A 82 -11.80 11.32 -7.56
CA TYR A 82 -11.58 12.77 -7.69
C TYR A 82 -10.91 13.16 -9.03
N LEU A 83 -9.99 12.34 -9.52
CA LEU A 83 -9.30 12.60 -10.78
C LEU A 83 -10.16 12.31 -12.00
N ASP A 84 -11.10 11.36 -11.93
CA ASP A 84 -11.89 10.92 -13.07
C ASP A 84 -13.21 11.71 -13.26
N PRO A 85 -13.29 12.64 -14.24
CA PRO A 85 -14.54 13.27 -14.65
C PRO A 85 -15.39 12.39 -15.58
N ARG A 86 -14.99 11.15 -15.91
CA ARG A 86 -15.73 10.26 -16.85
C ARG A 86 -16.91 9.52 -16.22
N ILE A 87 -17.13 9.59 -14.91
CA ILE A 87 -18.39 9.12 -14.26
C ILE A 87 -19.59 10.00 -14.68
N ARG A 88 -19.35 11.04 -15.50
CA ARG A 88 -20.40 11.86 -16.12
C ARG A 88 -20.45 11.64 -17.64
N TYR A 89 -20.89 10.46 -18.07
CA TYR A 89 -21.57 10.22 -19.37
C TYR A 89 -22.13 8.78 -19.36
N ARG A 90 -23.42 8.49 -19.24
CA ARG A 90 -24.69 9.21 -19.40
C ARG A 90 -25.60 8.97 -18.21
#